data_AF-A0AAJ6CXS0-F1
#
_entry.id   AF-A0AAJ6CXS0-F1
#
_cell.length_a   1.000
_cell.length_b   1.000
_cell.length_c   1.000
_cell.angle_alpha   90.00
_cell.angle_beta   90.00
_cell.angle_gamma   90.00
#
_symmetry.space_group_name_H-M   'P 1'
#
loop_
_entity.id
_entity.type
_entity.pdbx_description
1 polymer ?
#
loop_
_entity_poly.entity_id
_entity_poly.type
_entity_poly.pdbx_seq_one_letter_code
_entity_poly.pdbx_strand_id
1 'polypeptide(L)'
;MTLAASLLASQSACLANTTVPRIALVIGNANYEYVGGVPRARNDALDFGSFLQSKLGFDDVRIVLDAHKNDMDAELANLVSRSSIWQASRQTKPIVVVYFSGHGFTEGGKQFLAAVDAGLGGHDPAVNSYAVETVIETLMRDAIIVQLVDACRNELQWKDSELPVANVDFLRGSETASISSSKSLSDAVGVPQPELSMYAERAEYLTGYANRNGQSVDQSVRPTDRNSPYTAALLKNFGRPGRPIFNDFLGVRNDDDLHHIGNIPVEEDGMIGVIYITLTPTILKEADDLWASISTSSDRDTVLDYLIRYRNGQNIIDVMKKLKEIAAGRR
;
A
#
# COMPACT_ATOMS: atom_id res chain seq x y z
N MET A 1 -32.69 -1.73 -47.28
CA MET A 1 -32.59 -1.97 -45.82
C MET A 1 -31.26 -2.66 -45.57
N THR A 2 -30.24 -1.89 -45.23
CA THR A 2 -28.87 -2.39 -45.03
C THR A 2 -28.69 -2.64 -43.54
N LEU A 3 -28.61 -3.90 -43.12
CA LEU A 3 -28.29 -4.27 -41.74
C LEU A 3 -26.78 -4.14 -41.54
N ALA A 4 -26.37 -3.15 -40.73
CA ALA A 4 -25.02 -3.09 -40.18
C ALA A 4 -24.98 -3.95 -38.91
N ALA A 5 -24.26 -5.06 -38.95
CA ALA A 5 -23.95 -5.86 -37.77
C ALA A 5 -22.80 -5.19 -37.02
N SER A 6 -23.10 -4.57 -35.87
CA SER A 6 -22.08 -4.10 -34.92
C SER A 6 -21.40 -5.31 -34.27
N LEU A 7 -20.14 -5.55 -34.62
CA LEU A 7 -19.24 -6.42 -33.87
C LEU A 7 -18.90 -5.73 -32.54
N LEU A 8 -19.54 -6.14 -31.45
CA LEU A 8 -19.03 -5.89 -30.10
C LEU A 8 -17.84 -6.82 -29.90
N ALA A 9 -16.63 -6.31 -30.12
CA ALA A 9 -15.43 -6.97 -29.64
C ALA A 9 -15.44 -6.94 -28.11
N SER A 10 -15.87 -8.05 -27.50
CA SER A 10 -15.60 -8.33 -26.09
C SER A 10 -14.09 -8.42 -25.92
N GLN A 11 -13.46 -7.30 -25.57
CA GLN A 11 -12.11 -7.28 -25.03
C GLN A 11 -12.17 -7.99 -23.68
N SER A 12 -12.07 -9.32 -23.71
CA SER A 12 -11.71 -10.08 -22.52
C SER A 12 -10.34 -9.57 -22.13
N ALA A 13 -10.28 -8.79 -21.04
CA ALA A 13 -9.03 -8.49 -20.40
C ALA A 13 -8.47 -9.82 -19.91
N CYS A 14 -7.68 -10.49 -20.75
CA CYS A 14 -6.74 -11.48 -20.26
C CYS A 14 -5.89 -10.74 -19.24
N LEU A 15 -6.04 -11.08 -17.96
CA LEU A 15 -5.02 -10.78 -16.96
C LEU A 15 -3.75 -11.40 -17.50
N ALA A 16 -2.93 -10.58 -18.14
CA ALA A 16 -1.70 -11.04 -18.73
C ALA A 16 -0.84 -11.57 -17.58
N ASN A 17 -0.37 -12.80 -17.72
CA ASN A 17 0.34 -13.50 -16.67
C ASN A 17 1.61 -12.70 -16.34
N THR A 18 1.62 -11.98 -15.22
CA THR A 18 2.72 -11.08 -14.86
C THR A 18 3.90 -11.91 -14.34
N THR A 19 5.12 -11.52 -14.68
CA THR A 19 6.32 -12.17 -14.14
C THR A 19 6.50 -11.89 -12.66
N VAL A 20 6.08 -10.70 -12.21
CA VAL A 20 6.06 -10.28 -10.81
C VAL A 20 4.78 -10.77 -10.11
N PRO A 21 4.88 -11.58 -9.04
CA PRO A 21 3.72 -11.99 -8.24
C PRO A 21 3.10 -10.81 -7.50
N ARG A 22 1.81 -10.91 -7.23
CA ARG A 22 1.02 -9.94 -6.47
C ARG A 22 0.32 -10.67 -5.35
N ILE A 23 0.70 -10.37 -4.11
CA ILE A 23 0.11 -10.98 -2.93
C ILE A 23 -0.43 -9.93 -1.97
N ALA A 24 -1.36 -10.31 -1.11
CA ALA A 24 -1.98 -9.38 -0.18
C ALA A 24 -2.22 -9.95 1.22
N LEU A 25 -2.18 -9.06 2.21
CA LEU A 25 -2.71 -9.23 3.56
C LEU A 25 -3.73 -8.11 3.79
N VAL A 26 -4.95 -8.48 4.15
CA VAL A 26 -6.09 -7.56 4.27
C VAL A 26 -6.69 -7.77 5.66
N ILE A 27 -6.57 -6.77 6.53
CA ILE A 27 -7.00 -6.82 7.93
C ILE A 27 -8.17 -5.86 8.12
N GLY A 28 -9.27 -6.37 8.70
CA GLY A 28 -10.44 -5.57 9.05
C GLY A 28 -10.83 -5.78 10.51
N ASN A 29 -10.52 -4.82 11.36
CA ASN A 29 -10.80 -4.87 12.79
C ASN A 29 -12.00 -3.98 13.11
N ALA A 30 -13.12 -4.58 13.47
CA ALA A 30 -14.37 -3.90 13.79
C ALA A 30 -14.78 -4.09 15.26
N ASN A 31 -14.58 -5.28 15.82
CA ASN A 31 -15.11 -5.67 17.13
C ASN A 31 -14.05 -5.56 18.21
N TYR A 32 -13.72 -4.33 18.59
CA TYR A 32 -12.76 -4.05 19.66
C TYR A 32 -13.31 -4.39 21.05
N GLU A 33 -12.46 -4.91 21.92
CA GLU A 33 -12.84 -5.36 23.26
C GLU A 33 -12.88 -4.21 24.29
N TYR A 34 -11.98 -3.23 24.13
CA TYR A 34 -11.75 -2.17 25.13
C TYR A 34 -12.07 -0.76 24.62
N VAL A 35 -12.36 -0.61 23.32
CA VAL A 35 -12.80 0.66 22.71
C VAL A 35 -14.03 0.46 21.84
N GLY A 36 -14.66 1.56 21.44
CA GLY A 36 -15.82 1.51 20.54
C GLY A 36 -15.48 0.81 19.23
N GLY A 37 -16.42 0.05 18.68
CA GLY A 37 -16.20 -0.68 17.43
C GLY A 37 -16.09 0.21 16.19
N VAL A 38 -15.60 -0.38 15.09
CA VAL A 38 -15.49 0.23 13.75
C VAL A 38 -16.34 -0.60 12.78
N PRO A 39 -17.68 -0.39 12.73
CA PRO A 39 -18.61 -1.37 12.17
C PRO A 39 -18.38 -1.75 10.70
N ARG A 40 -17.74 -0.87 9.91
CA ARG A 40 -17.51 -1.10 8.48
C ARG A 40 -16.22 -1.84 8.15
N ALA A 41 -15.27 -1.91 9.09
CA ALA A 41 -13.94 -2.46 8.82
C ALA A 41 -13.96 -3.91 8.32
N ARG A 42 -14.90 -4.74 8.82
CA ARG A 42 -15.10 -6.10 8.32
C ARG A 42 -15.59 -6.13 6.87
N ASN A 43 -16.57 -5.29 6.52
CA ASN A 43 -17.05 -5.20 5.14
C ASN A 43 -15.94 -4.72 4.22
N ASP A 44 -15.16 -3.74 4.69
CA ASP A 44 -14.08 -3.16 3.91
C ASP A 44 -13.00 -4.19 3.57
N ALA A 45 -12.54 -4.94 4.57
CA ALA A 45 -11.56 -6.01 4.36
C ALA A 45 -12.11 -7.14 3.46
N LEU A 46 -13.37 -7.54 3.65
CA LEU A 46 -13.99 -8.58 2.82
C LEU A 46 -14.13 -8.15 1.36
N ASP A 47 -14.64 -6.95 1.13
CA ASP A 47 -14.93 -6.46 -0.22
C ASP A 47 -13.64 -6.09 -0.96
N PHE A 48 -12.68 -5.43 -0.27
CA PHE A 48 -11.38 -5.10 -0.86
C PHE A 48 -10.53 -6.35 -1.13
N GLY A 49 -10.48 -7.30 -0.19
CA GLY A 49 -9.78 -8.58 -0.40
C GLY A 49 -10.39 -9.38 -1.55
N SER A 50 -11.72 -9.46 -1.63
CA SER A 50 -12.42 -10.10 -2.75
C SER A 50 -12.16 -9.40 -4.07
N PHE A 51 -12.06 -8.07 -4.07
CA PHE A 51 -11.70 -7.27 -5.24
C PHE A 51 -10.28 -7.58 -5.73
N LEU A 52 -9.29 -7.59 -4.84
CA LEU A 52 -7.91 -7.96 -5.17
C LEU A 52 -7.83 -9.36 -5.81
N GLN A 53 -8.51 -10.35 -5.21
CA GLN A 53 -8.47 -11.73 -5.68
C GLN A 53 -9.27 -11.91 -6.98
N SER A 54 -10.54 -11.49 -6.99
CA SER A 54 -11.49 -11.86 -8.06
C SER A 54 -11.49 -10.89 -9.25
N LYS A 55 -11.13 -9.62 -9.04
CA LYS A 55 -11.12 -8.60 -10.11
C LYS A 55 -9.71 -8.31 -10.61
N LEU A 56 -8.74 -8.18 -9.70
CA LEU A 56 -7.36 -7.87 -10.07
C LEU A 56 -6.49 -9.12 -10.25
N GLY A 57 -6.97 -10.29 -9.80
CA GLY A 57 -6.30 -11.58 -9.99
C GLY A 57 -5.01 -11.71 -9.22
N PHE A 58 -4.96 -11.20 -7.99
CA PHE A 58 -3.82 -11.41 -7.10
C PHE A 58 -3.57 -12.90 -6.88
N ASP A 59 -2.29 -13.29 -6.87
CA ASP A 59 -1.85 -14.69 -6.78
C ASP A 59 -2.19 -15.31 -5.43
N ASP A 60 -2.18 -14.50 -4.36
CA ASP A 60 -2.48 -14.94 -3.00
C ASP A 60 -3.02 -13.78 -2.16
N VAL A 61 -4.22 -13.95 -1.58
CA VAL A 61 -4.89 -12.93 -0.77
C VAL A 61 -5.33 -13.54 0.55
N ARG A 62 -4.78 -13.02 1.65
CA ARG A 62 -5.14 -13.42 3.00
C ARG A 62 -6.00 -12.33 3.65
N ILE A 63 -7.25 -12.66 3.97
CA ILE A 63 -8.17 -11.77 4.70
C ILE A 63 -8.24 -12.20 6.17
N VAL A 64 -8.02 -11.27 7.10
CA VAL A 64 -8.06 -11.49 8.55
C VAL A 64 -9.06 -10.48 9.13
N LEU A 65 -9.96 -10.95 10.00
CA LEU A 65 -11.00 -10.11 10.60
C LEU A 65 -10.88 -10.15 12.11
N ASP A 66 -11.05 -8.99 12.74
CA ASP A 66 -11.01 -8.82 14.20
C ASP A 66 -9.79 -9.50 14.84
N ALA A 67 -8.60 -9.17 14.33
CA ALA A 67 -7.34 -9.77 14.72
C ALA A 67 -6.88 -9.22 16.08
N HIS A 68 -6.54 -10.13 17.02
CA HIS A 68 -5.76 -9.80 18.21
C HIS A 68 -4.31 -9.50 17.83
N LYS A 69 -3.54 -8.90 18.75
CA LYS A 69 -2.12 -8.60 18.51
C LYS A 69 -1.36 -9.85 18.06
N ASN A 70 -1.58 -10.99 18.70
CA ASN A 70 -0.93 -12.26 18.34
C ASN A 70 -1.30 -12.75 16.94
N ASP A 71 -2.53 -12.52 16.48
CA ASP A 71 -2.95 -12.87 15.12
C ASP A 71 -2.25 -11.98 14.10
N MET A 72 -2.18 -10.67 14.37
CA MET A 72 -1.45 -9.73 13.51
C MET A 72 0.05 -10.08 13.44
N ASP A 73 0.67 -10.49 14.55
CA ASP A 73 2.06 -10.97 14.61
C ASP A 73 2.28 -12.19 13.72
N ALA A 74 1.41 -13.19 13.87
CA ALA A 74 1.48 -14.41 13.08
C ALA A 74 1.27 -14.13 11.58
N GLU A 75 0.33 -13.26 11.23
CA GLU A 75 -0.01 -12.96 9.84
C GLU A 75 1.06 -12.10 9.14
N LEU A 76 1.72 -11.20 9.87
CA LEU A 76 2.88 -10.47 9.34
C LEU A 76 4.07 -11.42 9.12
N ALA A 77 4.36 -12.32 10.06
CA ALA A 77 5.42 -13.33 9.89
C ALA A 77 5.13 -14.30 8.72
N ASN A 78 3.87 -14.71 8.56
CA ASN A 78 3.43 -15.51 7.43
C ASN A 78 3.55 -14.73 6.11
N LEU A 79 3.23 -13.43 6.09
CA LEU A 79 3.39 -12.59 4.92
C LEU A 79 4.85 -12.47 4.48
N VAL A 80 5.79 -12.27 5.42
CA VAL A 80 7.23 -12.29 5.13
C VAL A 80 7.62 -13.62 4.48
N SER A 81 7.27 -14.72 5.13
CA SER A 81 7.61 -16.07 4.65
C SER A 81 7.09 -16.30 3.22
N ARG A 82 5.84 -15.92 2.94
CA ARG A 82 5.25 -16.02 1.59
C ARG A 82 5.97 -15.10 0.60
N SER A 83 6.31 -13.87 1.00
CA SER A 83 7.03 -12.92 0.15
C SER A 83 8.38 -13.46 -0.27
N SER A 84 9.16 -14.01 0.67
CA SER A 84 10.47 -14.62 0.38
C SER A 84 10.35 -15.84 -0.53
N ILE A 85 9.33 -16.69 -0.35
CA ILE A 85 9.08 -17.85 -1.22
C ILE A 85 8.79 -17.39 -2.66
N TRP A 86 7.89 -16.41 -2.83
CA TRP A 86 7.57 -15.86 -4.13
C TRP A 86 8.79 -15.21 -4.79
N GLN A 87 9.56 -14.42 -4.03
CA GLN A 87 10.78 -13.79 -4.50
C GLN A 87 11.80 -14.82 -5.00
N ALA A 88 12.03 -15.89 -4.25
CA ALA A 88 12.94 -16.96 -4.66
C ALA A 88 12.43 -17.67 -5.93
N SER A 89 11.13 -17.95 -6.01
CA SER A 89 10.53 -18.67 -7.13
C SER A 89 10.55 -17.90 -8.46
N ARG A 90 10.41 -16.56 -8.42
CA ARG A 90 10.35 -15.70 -9.61
C ARG A 90 11.60 -14.85 -9.83
N GLN A 91 12.58 -14.92 -8.93
CA GLN A 91 13.82 -14.14 -8.97
C GLN A 91 13.60 -12.62 -9.03
N THR A 92 12.45 -12.16 -8.50
CA THR A 92 12.06 -10.75 -8.45
C THR A 92 11.16 -10.52 -7.23
N LYS A 93 11.23 -9.34 -6.62
CA LYS A 93 10.37 -9.00 -5.46
C LYS A 93 8.90 -9.04 -5.88
N PRO A 94 8.01 -9.77 -5.18
CA PRO A 94 6.56 -9.62 -5.35
C PRO A 94 6.10 -8.21 -4.97
N ILE A 95 4.96 -7.80 -5.53
CA ILE A 95 4.19 -6.67 -5.02
C ILE A 95 3.33 -7.19 -3.87
N VAL A 96 3.50 -6.61 -2.69
CA VAL A 96 2.76 -6.95 -1.48
C VAL A 96 1.81 -5.80 -1.15
N VAL A 97 0.52 -6.06 -1.19
CA VAL A 97 -0.50 -5.12 -0.68
C VAL A 97 -0.81 -5.46 0.77
N VAL A 98 -0.60 -4.51 1.68
CA VAL A 98 -1.09 -4.60 3.06
C VAL A 98 -2.21 -3.60 3.23
N TYR A 99 -3.43 -4.08 3.45
CA TYR A 99 -4.59 -3.24 3.69
C TYR A 99 -5.04 -3.39 5.15
N PHE A 100 -5.32 -2.27 5.81
CA PHE A 100 -5.88 -2.24 7.16
C PHE A 100 -7.07 -1.30 7.23
N SER A 101 -8.19 -1.77 7.80
CA SER A 101 -9.31 -0.94 8.22
C SER A 101 -9.63 -1.19 9.69
N GLY A 102 -9.81 -0.12 10.47
CA GLY A 102 -10.03 -0.19 11.91
C GLY A 102 -9.61 1.08 12.63
N HIS A 103 -9.34 0.96 13.93
CA HIS A 103 -8.74 2.04 14.71
C HIS A 103 -7.27 2.22 14.37
N GLY A 104 -6.89 3.49 14.24
CA GLY A 104 -5.52 3.92 14.11
C GLY A 104 -5.30 5.16 14.95
N PHE A 105 -4.07 5.36 15.38
CA PHE A 105 -3.73 6.47 16.26
C PHE A 105 -2.28 6.89 16.14
N THR A 106 -2.02 8.11 16.58
CA THR A 106 -0.67 8.64 16.66
C THR A 106 -0.20 8.65 18.11
N GLU A 107 0.98 8.09 18.36
CA GLU A 107 1.65 8.17 19.66
C GLU A 107 3.16 8.25 19.47
N GLY A 108 3.83 9.14 20.19
CA GLY A 108 5.29 9.30 20.09
C GLY A 108 5.78 9.65 18.68
N GLY A 109 4.93 10.30 17.87
CA GLY A 109 5.22 10.64 16.48
C GLY A 109 5.12 9.47 15.48
N LYS A 110 4.61 8.31 15.91
CA LYS A 110 4.38 7.13 15.06
C LYS A 110 2.89 6.89 14.89
N GLN A 111 2.51 6.35 13.73
CA GLN A 111 1.14 5.91 13.45
C GLN A 111 1.00 4.43 13.77
N PHE A 112 -0.03 4.07 14.54
CA PHE A 112 -0.34 2.71 14.94
C PHE A 112 -1.63 2.20 14.30
N LEU A 113 -1.66 0.89 14.08
CA LEU A 113 -2.80 0.08 13.64
C LEU A 113 -3.22 -0.79 14.84
N ALA A 114 -4.42 -0.57 15.36
CA ALA A 114 -4.86 -1.21 16.60
C ALA A 114 -5.41 -2.62 16.35
N ALA A 115 -4.90 -3.60 17.11
CA ALA A 115 -5.54 -4.89 17.25
C ALA A 115 -6.83 -4.80 18.08
N VAL A 116 -7.72 -5.79 17.99
CA VAL A 116 -9.01 -5.74 18.72
C VAL A 116 -8.86 -5.76 20.24
N ASP A 117 -7.72 -6.23 20.75
CA ASP A 117 -7.32 -6.25 22.14
C ASP A 117 -6.43 -5.05 22.55
N ALA A 118 -6.36 -3.98 21.73
CA ALA A 118 -5.73 -2.73 22.12
C ALA A 118 -6.38 -2.15 23.40
N GLY A 119 -5.57 -1.80 24.40
CA GLY A 119 -6.06 -1.33 25.71
C GLY A 119 -6.36 -2.45 26.71
N LEU A 120 -5.97 -3.70 26.41
CA LEU A 120 -6.14 -4.86 27.30
C LEU A 120 -5.65 -4.56 28.71
N GLY A 121 -6.54 -4.71 29.70
CA GLY A 121 -6.21 -4.50 31.11
C GLY A 121 -5.87 -3.05 31.48
N GLY A 122 -6.26 -2.06 30.67
CA GLY A 122 -5.95 -0.64 30.88
C GLY A 122 -4.52 -0.28 30.47
N HIS A 123 -3.78 -1.19 29.84
CA HIS A 123 -2.43 -0.89 29.36
C HIS A 123 -2.46 0.08 28.19
N ASP A 124 -1.30 0.69 27.96
CA ASP A 124 -1.01 1.45 26.76
C ASP A 124 -1.39 0.63 25.51
N PRO A 125 -2.30 1.14 24.67
CA PRO A 125 -2.77 0.46 23.47
C PRO A 125 -1.69 0.30 22.40
N ALA A 126 -0.62 1.08 22.43
CA ALA A 126 0.55 0.86 21.58
C ALA A 126 1.17 -0.53 21.77
N VAL A 127 1.04 -1.13 22.97
CA VAL A 127 1.52 -2.49 23.28
C VAL A 127 0.87 -3.54 22.37
N ASN A 128 -0.43 -3.41 22.16
CA ASN A 128 -1.23 -4.33 21.35
C ASN A 128 -1.55 -3.73 19.96
N SER A 129 -0.64 -2.93 19.42
CA SER A 129 -0.80 -2.30 18.12
C SER A 129 0.46 -2.44 17.26
N TYR A 130 0.32 -2.14 15.98
CA TYR A 130 1.43 -2.15 15.01
C TYR A 130 1.75 -0.77 14.53
N ALA A 131 3.00 -0.33 14.68
CA ALA A 131 3.45 0.85 13.97
C ALA A 131 3.40 0.59 12.45
N VAL A 132 2.90 1.57 11.69
CA VAL A 132 2.83 1.50 10.22
C VAL A 132 4.21 1.21 9.64
N GLU A 133 5.25 1.82 10.19
CA GLU A 133 6.64 1.64 9.78
C GLU A 133 7.14 0.21 9.98
N THR A 134 6.66 -0.51 11.00
CA THR A 134 7.07 -1.90 11.26
C THR A 134 6.71 -2.81 10.09
N VAL A 135 5.58 -2.57 9.41
CA VAL A 135 5.22 -3.34 8.21
C VAL A 135 6.24 -3.13 7.10
N ILE A 136 6.68 -1.89 6.89
CA ILE A 136 7.67 -1.52 5.88
C ILE A 136 9.03 -2.14 6.19
N GLU A 137 9.52 -1.95 7.42
CA GLU A 137 10.81 -2.48 7.90
C GLU A 137 10.86 -4.00 7.81
N THR A 138 9.74 -4.67 8.08
CA THR A 138 9.65 -6.13 8.06
C THR A 138 9.66 -6.71 6.64
N LEU A 139 9.16 -5.97 5.65
CA LEU A 139 9.00 -6.45 4.27
C LEU A 139 10.02 -5.88 3.27
N MET A 140 10.79 -4.86 3.64
CA MET A 140 11.63 -4.06 2.70
C MET A 140 12.62 -4.89 1.87
N ARG A 141 13.08 -6.04 2.38
CA ARG A 141 14.02 -6.92 1.69
C ARG A 141 13.33 -7.85 0.69
N ASP A 142 12.12 -8.26 1.00
CA ASP A 142 11.42 -9.34 0.30
C ASP A 142 10.38 -8.82 -0.71
N ALA A 143 9.93 -7.57 -0.59
CA ALA A 143 8.78 -7.08 -1.35
C ALA A 143 8.92 -5.64 -1.90
N ILE A 144 8.11 -5.35 -2.92
CA ILE A 144 7.65 -4.01 -3.26
C ILE A 144 6.34 -3.80 -2.50
N ILE A 145 6.26 -2.78 -1.64
CA ILE A 145 5.21 -2.67 -0.63
C ILE A 145 4.19 -1.62 -1.05
N VAL A 146 2.91 -1.96 -0.98
CA VAL A 146 1.78 -1.02 -1.11
C VAL A 146 0.93 -1.16 0.13
N GLN A 147 1.07 -0.22 1.07
CA GLN A 147 0.32 -0.21 2.31
C GLN A 147 -0.85 0.76 2.20
N LEU A 148 -2.05 0.33 2.61
CA LEU A 148 -3.28 1.11 2.54
C LEU A 148 -3.91 1.14 3.94
N VAL A 149 -4.00 2.32 4.52
CA VAL A 149 -4.43 2.53 5.91
C VAL A 149 -5.74 3.30 5.94
N ASP A 150 -6.82 2.58 6.19
CA ASP A 150 -8.17 3.10 6.40
C ASP A 150 -8.48 3.24 7.90
N ALA A 151 -7.77 4.18 8.52
CA ALA A 151 -7.83 4.39 9.96
C ALA A 151 -7.55 5.86 10.31
N CYS A 152 -8.02 6.28 11.49
CA CYS A 152 -7.76 7.61 12.02
C CYS A 152 -6.26 7.85 12.24
N ARG A 153 -5.86 9.12 12.19
CA ARG A 153 -4.47 9.57 12.43
C ARG A 153 -4.37 10.61 13.55
N ASN A 154 -5.32 10.58 14.47
CA ASN A 154 -5.37 11.44 15.64
C ASN A 154 -4.76 10.73 16.86
N GLU A 155 -4.45 11.50 17.91
CA GLU A 155 -4.13 10.92 19.20
C GLU A 155 -5.40 10.26 19.76
N LEU A 156 -5.30 9.00 20.19
CA LEU A 156 -6.45 8.32 20.79
C LEU A 156 -6.60 8.75 22.26
N GLN A 157 -7.83 9.10 22.63
CA GLN A 157 -8.19 9.40 24.02
C GLN A 157 -8.63 8.09 24.69
N TRP A 158 -7.82 7.60 25.62
CA TRP A 158 -8.08 6.34 26.34
C TRP A 158 -8.44 6.59 27.80
N LYS A 159 -9.22 5.66 28.35
CA LYS A 159 -10.08 5.85 29.54
C LYS A 159 -9.36 6.08 30.88
N ASP A 160 -8.03 5.97 30.93
CA ASP A 160 -7.22 6.24 32.13
C ASP A 160 -6.67 7.68 32.21
N SER A 161 -7.01 8.56 31.26
CA SER A 161 -6.74 10.00 31.43
C SER A 161 -7.81 10.66 32.33
N GLU A 162 -7.85 10.32 33.62
CA GLU A 162 -8.49 11.19 34.61
C GLU A 162 -7.67 12.49 34.77
N LEU A 163 -7.83 13.40 33.81
CA LEU A 163 -7.88 14.83 34.07
C LEU A 163 -9.00 15.42 33.20
N PRO A 164 -10.08 15.96 33.80
CA PRO A 164 -11.14 16.57 33.03
C PRO A 164 -10.62 17.90 32.49
N VAL A 165 -10.32 17.97 31.19
CA VAL A 165 -10.15 19.26 30.53
C VAL A 165 -11.55 19.78 30.22
N ALA A 166 -12.07 20.56 31.15
CA ALA A 166 -13.26 21.36 30.94
C ALA A 166 -13.09 22.21 29.67
N ASN A 167 -14.10 22.16 28.80
CA ASN A 167 -14.43 23.14 27.76
C ASN A 167 -13.29 24.08 27.34
N VAL A 168 -12.54 23.70 26.31
CA VAL A 168 -11.78 24.66 25.50
C VAL A 168 -12.13 24.48 24.03
N ASP A 169 -13.31 25.01 23.68
CA ASP A 169 -13.49 25.70 22.42
C ASP A 169 -12.54 26.92 22.41
N PHE A 170 -11.26 26.69 22.10
CA PHE A 170 -10.31 27.75 21.78
C PHE A 170 -9.62 27.45 20.45
N LEU A 171 -10.38 27.77 19.41
CA LEU A 171 -10.01 28.09 18.05
C LEU A 171 -8.60 28.64 17.80
N ARG A 172 -8.14 28.30 16.59
CA ARG A 172 -7.46 29.16 15.60
C ARG A 172 -6.00 29.56 15.88
N GLY A 173 -5.13 28.94 15.09
CA GLY A 173 -3.86 29.54 14.67
C GLY A 173 -2.64 28.79 15.17
N SER A 174 -2.34 27.66 14.55
CA SER A 174 -0.96 27.20 14.47
C SER A 174 -0.76 26.47 13.14
N GLU A 175 -0.68 27.28 12.08
CA GLU A 175 0.22 26.95 11.00
C GLU A 175 1.63 26.95 11.60
N THR A 176 2.22 25.78 11.81
CA THR A 176 3.67 25.46 11.82
C THR A 176 3.96 24.26 12.74
N ALA A 177 3.87 23.06 12.15
CA ALA A 177 4.95 22.08 12.18
C ALA A 177 4.50 20.87 11.35
N SER A 178 4.65 20.98 10.03
CA SER A 178 4.79 19.81 9.17
C SER A 178 6.06 19.07 9.59
N ILE A 179 5.95 18.24 10.63
CA ILE A 179 6.98 17.28 10.98
C ILE A 179 6.85 16.16 9.97
N SER A 180 7.62 16.34 8.89
CA SER A 180 7.90 15.28 7.94
C SER A 180 8.58 14.15 8.72
N SER A 181 7.88 13.03 8.91
CA SER A 181 8.46 11.75 9.31
C SER A 181 9.47 11.23 8.27
N SER A 182 9.71 11.97 7.18
CA SER A 182 10.78 11.74 6.20
C SER A 182 12.20 11.90 6.74
N LYS A 183 12.44 11.96 8.07
CA LYS A 183 13.78 11.69 8.62
C LYS A 183 14.06 10.17 8.56
N SER A 184 14.13 9.71 7.31
CA SER A 184 15.09 8.77 6.80
C SER A 184 15.14 7.38 7.44
N LEU A 185 14.15 6.57 7.08
CA LEU A 185 14.34 5.12 6.88
C LEU A 185 15.43 4.82 5.82
N SER A 186 15.86 5.81 5.04
CA SER A 186 16.96 5.71 4.08
C SER A 186 18.38 5.86 4.67
N ASP A 187 18.55 6.40 5.88
CA ASP A 187 19.89 6.70 6.45
C ASP A 187 20.38 5.69 7.50
N ALA A 188 19.61 4.63 7.79
CA ALA A 188 19.87 3.73 8.91
C ALA A 188 20.78 2.53 8.58
N VAL A 189 21.72 2.61 7.63
CA VAL A 189 22.82 1.64 7.47
C VAL A 189 24.04 2.35 6.87
N GLY A 190 25.21 2.27 7.53
CA GLY A 190 26.48 2.75 6.96
C GLY A 190 26.95 1.82 5.83
N VAL A 191 27.07 2.35 4.60
CA VAL A 191 27.37 1.56 3.40
C VAL A 191 28.76 1.87 2.82
N PRO A 192 29.65 0.87 2.64
CA PRO A 192 30.69 0.91 1.62
C PRO A 192 30.08 0.55 0.25
N GLN A 193 30.18 1.47 -0.72
CA GLN A 193 29.66 1.44 -2.12
C GLN A 193 28.20 1.92 -2.31
N PRO A 194 27.98 3.24 -2.54
CA PRO A 194 26.65 3.86 -2.61
C PRO A 194 25.78 3.50 -3.83
N GLU A 195 26.33 2.89 -4.88
CA GLU A 195 25.69 2.88 -6.20
C GLU A 195 24.93 1.59 -6.55
N LEU A 196 25.32 0.47 -5.91
CA LEU A 196 24.56 -0.80 -5.90
C LEU A 196 23.57 -0.85 -4.73
N SER A 197 23.83 -0.10 -3.64
CA SER A 197 22.95 -0.04 -2.46
C SER A 197 21.68 0.78 -2.70
N MET A 198 21.69 1.72 -3.66
CA MET A 198 20.51 2.55 -3.97
C MET A 198 19.28 1.71 -4.37
N TYR A 199 19.47 0.53 -5.00
CA TYR A 199 18.39 -0.39 -5.38
C TYR A 199 18.32 -1.64 -4.49
N ALA A 200 19.42 -2.03 -3.84
CA ALA A 200 19.48 -3.25 -3.05
C ALA A 200 19.04 -3.07 -1.58
N GLU A 201 19.15 -1.86 -1.01
CA GLU A 201 18.95 -1.63 0.42
C GLU A 201 17.86 -0.60 0.78
N ARG A 202 17.30 0.10 -0.21
CA ARG A 202 16.14 0.99 0.01
C ARG A 202 14.84 0.19 -0.02
N ALA A 203 13.95 0.47 0.92
CA ALA A 203 12.58 -0.04 0.87
C ALA A 203 11.86 0.57 -0.34
N GLU A 204 11.29 -0.26 -1.20
CA GLU A 204 10.37 0.17 -2.26
C GLU A 204 8.96 0.10 -1.68
N TYR A 205 8.39 1.24 -1.31
CA TYR A 205 7.10 1.29 -0.66
C TYR A 205 6.26 2.46 -1.14
N LEU A 206 4.95 2.30 -1.03
CA LEU A 206 3.97 3.36 -1.09
C LEU A 206 2.96 3.13 0.03
N THR A 207 2.78 4.11 0.91
CA THR A 207 1.76 4.06 1.97
C THR A 207 0.67 5.09 1.68
N GLY A 208 -0.54 4.63 1.38
CA GLY A 208 -1.73 5.47 1.24
C GLY A 208 -2.53 5.51 2.54
N TYR A 209 -2.89 6.70 2.99
CA TYR A 209 -3.71 6.94 4.16
C TYR A 209 -5.07 7.49 3.75
N ALA A 210 -6.15 7.06 4.42
CA ALA A 210 -7.50 7.54 4.17
C ALA A 210 -7.70 9.04 4.41
N ASN A 211 -6.88 9.64 5.29
CA ASN A 211 -6.90 11.07 5.56
C ASN A 211 -5.54 11.63 5.98
N ARG A 212 -5.47 12.97 6.13
CA ARG A 212 -4.28 13.69 6.60
C ARG A 212 -3.96 13.39 8.05
N ASN A 213 -2.71 13.63 8.44
CA ASN A 213 -2.28 13.50 9.83
C ASN A 213 -3.12 14.40 10.76
N GLY A 214 -3.49 13.90 11.94
CA GLY A 214 -4.32 14.59 12.92
C GLY A 214 -5.81 14.66 12.59
N GLN A 215 -6.27 14.05 11.50
CA GLN A 215 -7.69 14.04 11.13
C GLN A 215 -8.33 12.67 11.40
N SER A 216 -9.58 12.72 11.86
CA SER A 216 -10.45 11.55 11.95
C SER A 216 -10.87 11.10 10.55
N VAL A 217 -11.21 9.81 10.42
CA VAL A 217 -11.76 9.25 9.19
C VAL A 217 -13.24 8.98 9.41
N ASP A 218 -14.08 9.63 8.60
CA ASP A 218 -15.51 9.33 8.59
C ASP A 218 -15.78 7.92 8.09
N GLN A 219 -16.61 7.21 8.84
CA GLN A 219 -16.92 5.81 8.56
C GLN A 219 -17.89 5.65 7.37
N SER A 220 -18.58 6.71 6.93
CA SER A 220 -19.47 6.70 5.75
C SER A 220 -19.86 8.08 5.29
N VAL A 221 -20.24 8.18 4.01
CA VAL A 221 -20.98 9.33 3.47
C VAL A 221 -22.47 9.24 3.83
N ARG A 222 -23.06 8.05 3.70
CA ARG A 222 -24.47 7.77 3.98
C ARG A 222 -24.60 6.63 5.01
N PRO A 223 -25.61 6.65 5.90
CA PRO A 223 -25.80 5.59 6.89
C PRO A 223 -25.91 4.18 6.30
N THR A 224 -26.46 4.06 5.09
CA THR A 224 -26.66 2.80 4.37
C THR A 224 -25.44 2.31 3.60
N ASP A 225 -24.36 3.10 3.54
CA ASP A 225 -23.15 2.69 2.84
C ASP A 225 -22.59 1.43 3.48
N ARG A 226 -22.23 0.46 2.62
CA ARG A 226 -21.68 -0.82 3.04
C ARG A 226 -20.24 -0.69 3.54
N ASN A 227 -19.46 0.14 2.85
CA ASN A 227 -18.04 0.33 3.08
C ASN A 227 -17.74 1.74 3.58
N SER A 228 -16.54 1.92 4.14
CA SER A 228 -15.99 3.25 4.37
C SER A 228 -15.85 4.03 3.04
N PRO A 229 -15.83 5.37 3.09
CA PRO A 229 -15.61 6.20 1.91
C PRO A 229 -14.27 5.94 1.23
N TYR A 230 -13.21 5.69 2.00
CA TYR A 230 -11.89 5.40 1.43
C TYR A 230 -11.86 4.07 0.71
N THR A 231 -12.45 3.03 1.31
CA THR A 231 -12.57 1.71 0.69
C THR A 231 -13.44 1.78 -0.57
N ALA A 232 -14.56 2.50 -0.54
CA ALA A 232 -15.39 2.70 -1.72
C ALA A 232 -14.60 3.36 -2.86
N ALA A 233 -13.80 4.38 -2.56
CA ALA A 233 -12.95 5.06 -3.53
C ALA A 233 -11.83 4.14 -4.06
N LEU A 234 -11.24 3.29 -3.21
CA LEU A 234 -10.26 2.27 -3.61
C LEU A 234 -10.88 1.23 -4.55
N LEU A 235 -12.06 0.70 -4.23
CA LEU A 235 -12.76 -0.27 -5.10
C LEU A 235 -13.06 0.32 -6.49
N LYS A 236 -13.27 1.64 -6.56
CA LYS A 236 -13.49 2.37 -7.82
C LYS A 236 -12.19 2.66 -8.56
N ASN A 237 -11.06 2.87 -7.89
CA ASN A 237 -9.86 3.44 -8.54
C ASN A 237 -8.62 2.54 -8.50
N PHE A 238 -8.50 1.62 -7.56
CA PHE A 238 -7.27 0.85 -7.40
C PHE A 238 -7.09 -0.20 -8.51
N GLY A 239 -5.90 -0.24 -9.09
CA GLY A 239 -5.48 -1.22 -10.08
C GLY A 239 -6.21 -1.18 -11.41
N ARG A 240 -6.57 0.03 -11.89
CA ARG A 240 -7.19 0.15 -13.22
C ARG A 240 -6.23 -0.35 -14.31
N PRO A 241 -6.74 -1.11 -15.30
CA PRO A 241 -5.89 -1.69 -16.34
C PRO A 241 -5.04 -0.65 -17.08
N GLY A 242 -3.73 -0.89 -17.13
CA GLY A 242 -2.77 -0.07 -17.87
C GLY A 242 -2.49 1.29 -17.23
N ARG A 243 -2.97 1.52 -16.02
CA ARG A 243 -2.77 2.77 -15.29
C ARG A 243 -1.66 2.61 -14.25
N PRO A 244 -0.69 3.55 -14.18
CA PRO A 244 0.27 3.63 -13.08
C PRO A 244 -0.43 3.72 -11.73
N ILE A 245 0.12 3.09 -10.70
CA ILE A 245 -0.49 3.11 -9.36
C ILE A 245 -0.66 4.54 -8.80
N PHE A 246 0.27 5.44 -9.09
CA PHE A 246 0.16 6.85 -8.68
C PHE A 246 -1.12 7.51 -9.21
N ASN A 247 -1.52 7.16 -10.44
CA ASN A 247 -2.76 7.67 -11.04
C ASN A 247 -4.00 6.98 -10.47
N ASP A 248 -3.88 5.78 -9.89
CA ASP A 248 -4.95 5.17 -9.10
C ASP A 248 -5.22 6.02 -7.85
N PHE A 249 -4.16 6.38 -7.13
CA PHE A 249 -4.24 7.24 -5.94
C PHE A 249 -4.72 8.65 -6.26
N LEU A 250 -4.31 9.24 -7.38
CA LEU A 250 -4.90 10.49 -7.87
C LEU A 250 -6.42 10.35 -8.08
N GLY A 251 -6.87 9.21 -8.59
CA GLY A 251 -8.30 8.91 -8.73
C GLY A 251 -9.03 8.75 -7.40
N VAL A 252 -8.37 8.13 -6.40
CA VAL A 252 -8.90 7.99 -5.03
C VAL A 252 -9.01 9.38 -4.37
N ARG A 253 -7.96 10.19 -4.45
CA ARG A 253 -7.95 11.55 -3.89
C ARG A 253 -9.04 12.41 -4.51
N ASN A 254 -9.29 12.27 -5.80
CA ASN A 254 -10.31 13.04 -6.52
C ASN A 254 -11.73 12.46 -6.42
N ASP A 255 -11.97 11.48 -5.55
CA ASP A 255 -13.29 10.88 -5.42
C ASP A 255 -14.29 11.86 -4.78
N ASP A 256 -15.45 11.99 -5.41
CA ASP A 256 -16.48 12.96 -5.01
C ASP A 256 -17.03 12.71 -3.60
N ASP A 257 -17.21 11.43 -3.22
CA ASP A 257 -17.75 11.04 -1.92
C ASP A 257 -16.75 11.37 -0.80
N LEU A 258 -15.44 11.22 -1.05
CA LEU A 258 -14.38 11.64 -0.12
C LEU A 258 -14.29 13.16 0.01
N HIS A 259 -14.33 13.89 -1.11
CA HIS A 259 -14.34 15.34 -1.09
C HIS A 259 -15.57 15.92 -0.39
N HIS A 260 -16.72 15.30 -0.56
CA HIS A 260 -17.99 15.74 0.06
C HIS A 260 -17.92 15.77 1.59
N ILE A 261 -17.24 14.78 2.19
CA ILE A 261 -17.04 14.68 3.63
C ILE A 261 -15.74 15.35 4.11
N GLY A 262 -14.96 15.94 3.21
CA GLY A 262 -13.71 16.62 3.54
C GLY A 262 -12.54 15.69 3.89
N ASN A 263 -12.65 14.38 3.61
CA ASN A 263 -11.52 13.46 3.72
C ASN A 263 -10.57 13.69 2.55
N ILE A 264 -9.28 13.87 2.83
CA ILE A 264 -8.26 14.10 1.81
C ILE A 264 -7.18 13.03 1.95
N PRO A 265 -7.26 11.94 1.16
CA PRO A 265 -6.22 10.92 1.15
C PRO A 265 -4.84 11.49 0.82
N VAL A 266 -3.83 10.92 1.45
CA VAL A 266 -2.41 11.28 1.27
C VAL A 266 -1.55 10.03 1.16
N GLU A 267 -0.42 10.17 0.49
CA GLU A 267 0.49 9.08 0.18
C GLU A 267 1.92 9.46 0.54
N GLU A 268 2.63 8.51 1.14
CA GLU A 268 4.08 8.53 1.32
C GLU A 268 4.68 7.57 0.29
N ASP A 269 5.54 8.08 -0.59
CA ASP A 269 6.05 7.33 -1.75
C ASP A 269 7.58 7.23 -1.73
N GLY A 270 8.07 6.01 -1.56
CA GLY A 270 9.48 5.64 -1.68
C GLY A 270 9.75 4.70 -2.87
N MET A 271 8.82 4.60 -3.83
CA MET A 271 8.90 3.68 -4.96
C MET A 271 10.04 4.04 -5.91
N ILE A 272 10.73 3.03 -6.42
CA ILE A 272 11.77 3.20 -7.43
C ILE A 272 11.17 2.84 -8.79
N GLY A 273 10.50 3.83 -9.40
CA GLY A 273 9.87 3.71 -10.71
C GLY A 273 8.39 3.38 -10.66
N VAL A 274 7.80 3.22 -11.85
CA VAL A 274 6.35 3.04 -11.99
C VAL A 274 5.98 1.57 -11.91
N ILE A 275 5.04 1.26 -11.01
CA ILE A 275 4.37 -0.04 -10.96
C ILE A 275 2.93 0.05 -11.51
N TYR A 276 2.49 -1.05 -12.12
CA TYR A 276 1.13 -1.23 -12.61
C TYR A 276 0.52 -2.43 -11.90
N ILE A 277 -0.57 -2.26 -11.15
CA ILE A 277 -1.24 -3.39 -10.51
C ILE A 277 -1.85 -4.34 -11.56
N THR A 278 -2.37 -3.77 -12.65
CA THR A 278 -2.96 -4.52 -13.77
C THR A 278 -2.31 -4.08 -15.08
N LEU A 279 -1.44 -4.92 -15.65
CA LEU A 279 -0.82 -4.68 -16.95
C LEU A 279 -1.79 -5.00 -18.10
N THR A 280 -1.79 -4.17 -19.13
CA THR A 280 -2.52 -4.43 -20.39
C THR A 280 -1.56 -4.97 -21.45
N PRO A 281 -2.08 -5.63 -22.51
CA PRO A 281 -1.25 -6.04 -23.64
C PRO A 281 -0.45 -4.88 -24.27
N THR A 282 -1.00 -3.67 -24.28
CA THR A 282 -0.31 -2.48 -24.76
C THR A 282 0.91 -2.14 -23.89
N ILE A 283 0.74 -2.06 -22.56
CA ILE A 283 1.84 -1.76 -21.65
C ILE A 283 2.92 -2.84 -21.69
N LEU A 284 2.52 -4.11 -21.80
CA LEU A 284 3.49 -5.20 -21.95
C LEU A 284 4.30 -5.06 -23.24
N LYS A 285 3.64 -4.78 -24.36
CA LYS A 285 4.31 -4.55 -25.63
C LYS A 285 5.27 -3.35 -25.56
N GLU A 286 4.86 -2.24 -24.96
CA GLU A 286 5.73 -1.08 -24.78
C GLU A 286 6.96 -1.40 -23.93
N ALA A 287 6.79 -2.18 -22.86
CA ALA A 287 7.90 -2.65 -22.04
C ALA A 287 8.86 -3.54 -22.85
N ASP A 288 8.33 -4.50 -23.62
CA ASP A 288 9.16 -5.36 -24.49
C ASP A 288 9.92 -4.56 -25.54
N ASP A 289 9.25 -3.62 -26.22
CA ASP A 289 9.85 -2.79 -27.26
C ASP A 289 10.98 -1.93 -26.67
N LEU A 290 10.76 -1.34 -25.48
CA LEU A 290 11.80 -0.60 -24.76
C LEU A 290 12.97 -1.52 -24.43
N TRP A 291 12.72 -2.69 -23.83
CA TRP A 291 13.77 -3.64 -23.48
C TRP A 291 14.58 -4.07 -24.70
N ALA A 292 13.92 -4.41 -25.80
CA ALA A 292 14.57 -4.80 -27.05
C ALA A 292 15.53 -3.71 -27.54
N SER A 293 15.15 -2.43 -27.44
CA SER A 293 15.98 -1.31 -27.86
C SER A 293 17.22 -1.06 -26.98
N ILE A 294 17.18 -1.41 -25.69
CA ILE A 294 18.23 -1.08 -24.72
C ILE A 294 19.04 -2.29 -24.23
N SER A 295 18.59 -3.52 -24.49
CA SER A 295 19.18 -4.76 -23.94
C SER A 295 20.68 -4.95 -24.24
N THR A 296 21.15 -4.43 -25.38
CA THR A 296 22.57 -4.48 -25.79
C THR A 296 23.39 -3.33 -25.23
N SER A 297 22.76 -2.30 -24.66
CA SER A 297 23.46 -1.14 -24.10
C SER A 297 24.36 -1.54 -22.93
N SER A 298 25.55 -0.95 -22.86
CA SER A 298 26.44 -1.00 -21.70
C SER A 298 26.28 0.22 -20.80
N ASP A 299 25.49 1.21 -21.24
CA ASP A 299 25.20 2.39 -20.43
C ASP A 299 24.16 2.06 -19.36
N ARG A 300 24.53 2.30 -18.10
CA ARG A 300 23.70 1.99 -16.94
C ARG A 300 22.41 2.81 -16.95
N ASP A 301 22.49 4.09 -17.26
CA ASP A 301 21.34 5.00 -17.11
C ASP A 301 20.29 4.71 -18.19
N THR A 302 20.73 4.32 -19.38
CA THR A 302 19.87 3.75 -20.43
C THR A 302 19.11 2.50 -19.94
N VAL A 303 19.77 1.57 -19.25
CA VAL A 303 19.09 0.37 -18.72
C VAL A 303 18.16 0.72 -17.54
N LEU A 304 18.51 1.73 -16.73
CA LEU A 304 17.67 2.21 -15.64
C LEU A 304 16.35 2.85 -16.10
N ASP A 305 16.30 3.45 -17.29
CA ASP A 305 15.07 4.02 -17.85
C ASP A 305 13.92 2.98 -17.90
N TYR A 306 14.24 1.70 -18.09
CA TYR A 306 13.24 0.63 -18.00
C TYR A 306 12.63 0.54 -16.59
N LEU A 307 13.45 0.53 -15.54
CA LEU A 307 12.96 0.42 -14.16
C LEU A 307 12.09 1.62 -13.80
N ILE A 308 12.45 2.81 -14.27
CA ILE A 308 11.69 4.04 -14.04
C ILE A 308 10.27 3.91 -14.62
N ARG A 309 10.11 3.27 -15.78
CA ARG A 309 8.83 3.21 -16.50
C ARG A 309 8.02 1.95 -16.24
N TYR A 310 8.67 0.82 -16.00
CA TYR A 310 8.06 -0.50 -15.93
C TYR A 310 8.73 -1.34 -14.85
N ARG A 311 8.70 -0.87 -13.59
CA ARG A 311 9.36 -1.53 -12.45
C ARG A 311 8.92 -2.98 -12.25
N ASN A 312 7.66 -3.29 -12.58
CA ASN A 312 7.11 -4.64 -12.60
C ASN A 312 6.77 -5.15 -14.02
N GLY A 313 7.46 -4.62 -15.03
CA GLY A 313 7.36 -5.07 -16.42
C GLY A 313 7.87 -6.50 -16.62
N GLN A 314 7.49 -7.12 -17.73
CA GLN A 314 7.76 -8.54 -17.96
C GLN A 314 9.26 -8.89 -18.07
N ASN A 315 10.11 -7.97 -18.52
CA ASN A 315 11.55 -8.19 -18.68
C ASN A 315 12.37 -7.84 -17.41
N ILE A 316 11.71 -7.58 -16.28
CA ILE A 316 12.37 -7.10 -15.06
C ILE A 316 13.54 -7.97 -14.60
N ILE A 317 13.44 -9.29 -14.76
CA ILE A 317 14.49 -10.24 -14.37
C ILE A 317 15.77 -10.00 -15.21
N ASP A 318 15.60 -9.87 -16.53
CA ASP A 318 16.71 -9.63 -17.45
C ASP A 318 17.32 -8.25 -17.25
N VAL A 319 16.49 -7.23 -17.00
CA VAL A 319 16.92 -5.87 -16.68
C VAL A 319 17.78 -5.87 -15.42
N MET A 320 17.33 -6.52 -14.35
CA MET A 320 18.07 -6.61 -13.09
C MET A 320 19.39 -7.39 -13.26
N LYS A 321 19.39 -8.45 -14.09
CA LYS A 321 20.61 -9.18 -14.44
C LYS A 321 21.61 -8.28 -15.18
N LYS A 322 21.15 -7.54 -16.19
CA LYS A 322 21.97 -6.63 -16.98
C LYS A 322 22.60 -5.53 -16.13
N LEU A 323 21.84 -4.94 -15.21
CA LEU A 323 22.37 -3.92 -14.29
C LEU A 323 23.48 -4.48 -13.39
N LYS A 324 23.35 -5.73 -12.91
CA LYS A 324 24.41 -6.42 -12.16
C LYS A 324 25.66 -6.65 -13.01
N GLU A 325 25.50 -7.06 -14.27
CA GLU A 325 26.62 -7.25 -15.20
C GLU A 325 27.37 -5.93 -15.48
N ILE A 326 26.64 -4.85 -15.76
CA ILE A 326 27.23 -3.51 -15.97
C ILE A 326 28.00 -3.05 -14.72
N ALA A 327 27.44 -3.29 -13.52
CA ALA A 327 28.11 -2.93 -12.27
C ALA A 327 29.38 -3.77 -12.00
N ALA A 328 29.37 -5.06 -12.36
CA ALA A 328 30.52 -5.94 -12.20
C ALA A 328 31.69 -5.60 -13.15
N GLY A 329 31.39 -5.17 -14.39
CA GLY A 329 32.40 -4.77 -15.38
C GLY A 329 33.10 -3.44 -15.11
N ARG A 330 32.71 -2.70 -14.07
CA ARG A 330 33.37 -1.45 -13.63
C ARG A 330 34.47 -1.69 -12.57
N ARG A 331 34.70 -2.94 -12.15
CA ARG A 331 35.74 -3.31 -11.18
C ARG A 331 37.04 -3.72 -11.85
#